data_AF-A0A4S0VG86-F1
#
_entry.id   AF-A0A4S0VG86-F1
#
_cell.length_a   1.000
_cell.length_b   1.000
_cell.length_c   1.000
_cell.angle_alpha   90.00
_cell.angle_beta   90.00
_cell.angle_gamma   90.00
#
_symmetry.space_group_name_H-M   'P 1'
#
loop_
_entity.id
_entity.type
_entity.pdbx_description
1 polymer ?
#
loop_
_entity_poly.entity_id
_entity_poly.type
_entity_poly.pdbx_seq_one_letter_code
_entity_poly.pdbx_strand_id
1 'polypeptide(L)' 'MRISPPTIEEFAFHIELWSGDNLRVDETLAVARNIRVAKAAYEEAVRGQEGRIVKLRHGARVILP' A
#
# COMPACT_ATOMS: atom_id res chain seq x y z
N MET A 1 -22.22 6.38 -20.20
CA MET A 1 -20.92 6.34 -19.49
C MET A 1 -20.50 4.88 -19.40
N ARG A 2 -19.49 4.43 -20.16
CA ARG A 2 -18.97 3.06 -20.04
C ARG A 2 -18.07 3.04 -18.80
N ILE A 3 -18.48 2.35 -17.74
CA ILE A 3 -17.61 2.05 -16.61
C ILE A 3 -16.75 0.88 -17.07
N SER A 4 -15.47 1.11 -17.27
CA SER A 4 -14.51 0.03 -17.55
C SER A 4 -14.54 -0.95 -16.38
N PRO A 5 -14.41 -2.27 -16.62
CA PRO A 5 -14.26 -3.23 -15.54
C PRO A 5 -13.08 -2.81 -14.67
N PRO A 6 -13.21 -2.94 -13.34
CA PRO A 6 -12.13 -2.61 -12.42
C PRO A 6 -10.86 -3.36 -12.86
N THR A 7 -9.76 -2.63 -13.08
CA THR A 7 -8.52 -3.29 -13.49
C THR A 7 -8.01 -4.16 -12.36
N ILE A 8 -7.19 -5.15 -12.67
CA ILE A 8 -6.53 -6.01 -11.66
C ILE A 8 -5.73 -5.19 -10.62
N GLU A 9 -5.34 -3.96 -10.95
CA GLU A 9 -4.69 -3.02 -10.04
C GLU A 9 -5.65 -2.52 -8.94
N GLU A 10 -6.96 -2.47 -9.19
CA GLU A 10 -7.97 -2.02 -8.22
C GLU A 10 -8.14 -2.97 -7.03
N PHE A 11 -7.68 -4.22 -7.16
CA PHE A 11 -7.75 -5.24 -6.10
C PHE A 11 -6.38 -5.62 -5.51
N ALA A 12 -5.32 -4.89 -5.85
CA ALA A 12 -4.00 -5.17 -5.30
C ALA A 12 -3.80 -4.51 -3.92
N PHE A 13 -3.00 -5.16 -3.09
CA PHE A 13 -2.45 -4.59 -1.86
C PHE A 13 -1.22 -3.77 -2.22
N HIS A 14 -1.20 -2.52 -1.80
CA HIS A 14 -0.11 -1.58 -2.03
C HIS A 14 0.59 -1.31 -0.71
N ILE A 15 1.92 -1.42 -0.72
CA ILE A 15 2.78 -1.00 0.38
C ILE A 15 3.37 0.32 -0.06
N GLU A 16 2.95 1.38 0.61
CA GLU A 16 3.21 2.76 0.21
C GLU A 16 3.99 3.49 1.29
N LEU A 17 4.90 4.34 0.85
CA LEU A 17 5.64 5.28 1.66
C LEU A 17 5.01 6.65 1.50
N TRP A 18 4.66 7.26 2.62
CA TRP A 18 3.92 8.50 2.68
C TRP A 18 4.82 9.63 3.14
N SER A 19 4.50 10.83 2.70
CA SER A 19 5.11 12.07 3.15
C SER A 19 4.99 12.21 4.67
N GLY A 20 5.90 12.98 5.28
CA GLY A 20 5.90 13.19 6.74
C GLY A 20 4.65 13.87 7.30
N ASP A 21 3.90 14.60 6.45
CA ASP A 21 2.60 15.18 6.79
C ASP A 21 1.42 14.20 6.61
N ASN A 22 1.69 12.97 6.14
CA ASN A 22 0.71 11.91 5.92
C ASN A 22 -0.37 12.22 4.87
N LEU A 23 -0.13 13.20 3.97
CA LEU A 23 -1.13 13.66 3.00
C LEU A 23 -1.00 13.01 1.62
N ARG A 24 0.20 12.59 1.22
CA ARG A 24 0.45 12.03 -0.11
C ARG A 24 1.36 10.81 -0.06
N VAL A 25 1.24 9.99 -1.09
CA VAL A 25 2.18 8.89 -1.36
C VAL A 25 3.42 9.50 -2.00
N ASP A 26 4.57 9.30 -1.38
CA ASP A 26 5.87 9.64 -1.96
C ASP A 26 6.35 8.51 -2.90
N GLU A 27 6.14 7.25 -2.51
CA GLU A 27 6.59 6.07 -3.28
C GLU A 27 5.72 4.83 -3.01
N THR A 28 5.51 3.99 -4.03
CA THR A 28 4.96 2.63 -3.86
C THR A 28 6.11 1.64 -3.76
N LEU A 29 6.34 1.10 -2.57
CA LEU A 29 7.45 0.17 -2.28
C LEU A 29 7.21 -1.23 -2.84
N ALA A 30 5.97 -1.71 -2.79
CA ALA A 30 5.60 -3.03 -3.30
C ALA A 30 4.11 -3.14 -3.61
N VAL A 31 3.75 -4.08 -4.49
CA VAL A 31 2.37 -4.42 -4.83
C VAL A 31 2.21 -5.94 -4.78
N ALA A 32 1.17 -6.42 -4.09
CA ALA A 32 0.89 -7.85 -3.95
C ALA A 32 -0.61 -8.13 -4.14
N ARG A 33 -0.95 -9.29 -4.71
CA ARG A 33 -2.36 -9.71 -4.87
C ARG A 33 -2.89 -10.55 -3.70
N ASN A 34 -2.03 -10.89 -2.76
CA ASN A 34 -2.35 -11.75 -1.62
C ASN A 34 -1.99 -11.02 -0.32
N ILE A 35 -2.92 -11.01 0.63
CA ILE A 35 -2.75 -10.31 1.91
C ILE A 35 -1.58 -10.87 2.74
N ARG A 36 -1.30 -12.18 2.69
CA ARG A 36 -0.19 -12.78 3.46
C ARG A 36 1.15 -12.28 2.94
N VAL A 37 1.30 -12.21 1.62
CA VAL A 37 2.50 -11.66 0.97
C VAL A 37 2.61 -10.16 1.26
N ALA A 38 1.51 -9.43 1.14
CA ALA A 38 1.47 -7.99 1.40
C ALA A 38 1.83 -7.65 2.86
N LYS A 39 1.34 -8.45 3.82
CA LYS A 39 1.65 -8.31 5.24
C LYS A 39 3.14 -8.53 5.50
N ALA A 40 3.72 -9.61 4.97
CA ALA A 40 5.16 -9.87 5.13
C ALA A 40 6.00 -8.73 4.53
N ALA A 41 5.65 -8.25 3.34
CA ALA A 41 6.33 -7.11 2.71
C ALA A 41 6.18 -5.81 3.51
N TYR A 42 5.00 -5.57 4.09
CA TYR A 42 4.75 -4.40 4.96
C TYR A 42 5.60 -4.44 6.23
N GLU A 43 5.67 -5.59 6.91
CA GLU A 43 6.48 -5.75 8.12
C GLU A 43 7.97 -5.46 7.86
N GLU A 44 8.50 -5.96 6.74
CA GLU A 44 9.89 -5.66 6.33
C GLU A 44 10.08 -4.20 5.92
N ALA A 45 9.12 -3.61 5.21
CA ALA A 45 9.16 -2.20 4.83
C ALA A 45 9.18 -1.28 6.06
N VAL A 46 8.37 -1.56 7.08
CA VAL A 46 8.35 -0.79 8.33
C VAL A 46 9.70 -0.88 9.04
N ARG A 47 10.33 -2.07 9.08
CA ARG A 47 11.67 -2.22 9.69
C ARG A 47 12.75 -1.43 8.95
N GLY A 48 12.68 -1.35 7.63
CA GLY A 48 13.69 -0.67 6.80
C GLY A 48 13.52 0.84 6.65
N GLN A 49 12.38 1.42 7.09
CA GLN A 49 12.01 2.82 6.87
C GLN A 49 11.78 3.55 8.20
N GLU A 50 12.77 3.51 9.09
CA GLU A 50 12.68 4.12 10.43
C GLU A 50 12.34 5.62 10.33
N GLY A 51 11.36 6.07 11.13
CA GLY A 51 10.89 7.45 11.14
C GLY A 51 10.03 7.88 9.95
N ARG A 52 9.73 6.99 9.00
CA ARG A 52 8.86 7.28 7.85
C ARG A 52 7.50 6.61 7.99
N ILE A 53 6.50 7.17 7.31
CA ILE A 53 5.13 6.66 7.35
C ILE A 53 4.96 5.61 6.25
N VAL A 54 4.93 4.34 6.64
CA VAL A 54 4.60 3.23 5.73
C VAL A 54 3.15 2.79 5.96
N LYS A 55 2.39 2.61 4.88
CA LYS A 55 1.01 2.10 4.93
C LYS A 55 0.81 0.90 4.03
N LEU A 56 -0.01 -0.04 4.51
CA LEU A 56 -0.59 -1.09 3.68
C LEU A 56 -1.99 -0.65 3.26
N ARG A 57 -2.27 -0.63 1.96
CA ARG A 57 -3.55 -0.21 1.38
C ARG A 57 -4.15 -1.27 0.47
N HIS A 58 -5.48 -1.33 0.43
CA HIS A 58 -6.24 -2.13 -0.54
C HIS A 58 -7.37 -1.26 -1.10
N GLY A 59 -7.25 -0.86 -2.36
CA GLY A 59 -8.04 0.24 -2.91
C GLY A 59 -7.84 1.53 -2.10
N ALA A 60 -8.94 2.18 -1.70
CA ALA A 60 -8.90 3.38 -0.86
C ALA A 60 -8.73 3.09 0.65
N ARG A 61 -8.79 1.83 1.07
CA ARG A 61 -8.75 1.45 2.49
C ARG A 61 -7.31 1.31 2.97
N VAL A 62 -6.97 1.98 4.07
CA VAL A 62 -5.74 1.71 4.82
C VAL A 62 -6.01 0.55 5.77
N ILE A 63 -5.15 -0.48 5.72
CA ILE A 63 -5.18 -1.62 6.60
C ILE A 63 -4.21 -1.33 7.74
N LEU A 64 -4.76 -1.08 8.93
CA LEU A 64 -3.98 -0.92 10.15
C LEU A 64 -3.73 -2.31 10.78
N PRO A 65 -2.58 -2.51 11.46
CA PRO A 65 -2.33 -3.71 12.25
C PRO A 65 -3.35 -3.90 13.38
#